data_AF-A0A0P0E9H6-F1
#
_entry.id   AF-A0A0P0E9H6-F1
#
_cell.length_a   1.000
_cell.length_b   1.000
_cell.length_c   1.000
_cell.angle_alpha   90.00
_cell.angle_beta   90.00
_cell.angle_gamma   90.00
#
_symmetry.space_group_name_H-M   'P 1'
#
loop_
_entity.id
_entity.type
_entity.pdbx_description
1 polymer ?
#
loop_
_entity_poly.entity_id
_entity_poly.type
_entity_poly.pdbx_seq_one_letter_code
_entity_poly.pdbx_strand_id
1 'polypeptide(L)'
;MDQTPEQHGRDRHAARRRLSPEERKARDSAARKAWNEAHPDYYRDYRERNRESIRAKGRERERQRRVRMKAEAEQRLLKMEQDAERRRRDIERAREWARRNPDKKRAQRQRYVENNRDRIRAMQLAYYYRNREQILQKTRERRLADPQKRREQQRRWQQANPEKVRENQRNYRSNPETAEKARAYNREWKRRERRRQLAGLPPRRLHLVSESERAANLAAATDFFTRRRRVAERRRLMEHFERTPRPVLEEWMRESALARRRQIVPDYLVEHGDRLRDEVTLDSRARQARGAAPYDVESEVRRRAVDAVRRALEDVRLARSGGTIWRPGAVAQGQAPGRGVADGDPSVVDFG
;
A
#
# COMPACT_ATOMS: atom_id res chain seq x y z
N MET A 1 47.27 -84.57 10.49
CA MET A 1 46.35 -84.34 9.35
C MET A 1 46.22 -82.84 9.18
N ASP A 2 47.07 -82.28 8.31
CA ASP A 2 47.13 -80.86 8.02
C ASP A 2 45.92 -80.42 7.20
N GLN A 3 45.17 -79.44 7.71
CA GLN A 3 44.09 -78.79 6.99
C GLN A 3 44.68 -77.72 6.06
N THR A 4 44.38 -77.83 4.77
CA THR A 4 44.91 -76.96 3.72
C THR A 4 44.36 -75.53 3.81
N PRO A 5 45.16 -74.50 3.48
CA PRO A 5 44.76 -73.08 3.57
C PRO A 5 43.57 -72.68 2.67
N GLU A 6 43.17 -73.53 1.71
CA GLU A 6 41.98 -73.32 0.88
C GLU A 6 40.65 -73.52 1.64
N GLN A 7 40.62 -74.34 2.69
CA GLN A 7 39.40 -74.57 3.48
C GLN A 7 39.05 -73.35 4.34
N HIS A 8 40.05 -72.63 4.87
CA HIS A 8 39.85 -71.41 5.68
C HIS A 8 39.25 -70.23 4.89
N GLY A 9 39.44 -70.16 3.57
CA GLY A 9 38.88 -69.12 2.71
C GLY A 9 37.39 -69.32 2.40
N ARG A 10 36.96 -70.58 2.24
CA ARG A 10 35.57 -70.95 1.92
C ARG A 10 34.62 -70.76 3.11
N ASP A 11 35.08 -71.06 4.32
CA ASP A 11 34.27 -70.89 5.55
C ASP A 11 34.02 -69.43 5.92
N ARG A 12 34.99 -68.54 5.66
CA ARG A 12 34.85 -67.09 5.86
C ARG A 12 33.82 -66.46 4.91
N HIS A 13 33.69 -66.98 3.70
CA HIS A 13 32.68 -66.54 2.72
C HIS A 13 31.27 -67.06 3.04
N ALA A 14 31.15 -68.28 3.56
CA ALA A 14 29.88 -68.85 3.99
C ALA A 14 29.30 -68.13 5.23
N ALA A 15 30.14 -67.76 6.20
CA ALA A 15 29.73 -67.01 7.39
C ALA A 15 29.30 -65.56 7.08
N ARG A 16 29.88 -64.91 6.06
CA ARG A 16 29.49 -63.55 5.62
C ARG A 16 28.11 -63.47 4.96
N ARG A 17 27.60 -64.60 4.43
CA ARG A 17 26.29 -64.69 3.77
C ARG A 17 25.11 -64.81 4.75
N ARG A 18 25.35 -65.09 6.03
CA ARG A 18 24.33 -65.29 7.07
C ARG A 18 23.98 -64.03 7.88
N LEU A 19 24.59 -62.88 7.58
CA LEU A 19 24.42 -61.62 8.31
C LEU A 19 23.53 -60.62 7.53
N SER A 20 22.62 -59.94 8.25
CA SER A 20 21.81 -58.85 7.71
C SER A 20 22.69 -57.71 7.15
N PRO A 21 22.27 -56.95 6.12
CA PRO A 21 23.02 -55.77 5.64
C PRO A 21 23.35 -54.77 6.76
N GLU A 22 22.48 -54.65 7.77
CA GLU A 22 22.69 -53.79 8.93
C GLU A 22 23.76 -54.34 9.88
N GLU A 23 23.75 -55.64 10.15
CA GLU A 23 24.75 -56.31 10.99
C GLU A 23 26.14 -56.29 10.33
N ARG A 24 26.20 -56.43 9.00
CA ARG A 24 27.44 -56.26 8.23
C ARG A 24 27.98 -54.84 8.35
N LYS A 25 27.10 -53.84 8.20
CA LYS A 25 27.47 -52.43 8.35
C LYS A 25 27.93 -52.11 9.78
N ALA A 26 27.27 -52.69 10.79
CA ALA A 26 27.63 -52.54 12.20
C ALA A 26 28.96 -53.21 12.53
N ARG A 27 29.24 -54.40 11.97
CA ARG A 27 30.51 -55.08 12.14
C ARG A 27 31.65 -54.35 11.44
N ASP A 28 31.42 -53.86 10.21
CA ASP A 28 32.43 -53.11 9.45
C ASP A 28 32.68 -51.73 10.09
N SER A 29 31.66 -51.08 10.66
CA SER A 29 31.84 -49.84 11.41
C SER A 29 32.55 -50.07 12.74
N ALA A 30 32.24 -51.14 13.47
CA ALA A 30 32.93 -51.53 14.71
C ALA A 30 34.40 -51.90 14.43
N ALA A 31 34.67 -52.69 13.40
CA ALA A 31 36.03 -53.02 12.97
C ALA A 31 36.82 -51.79 12.54
N ARG A 32 36.18 -50.87 11.81
CA ARG A 32 36.80 -49.59 11.43
C ARG A 32 37.06 -48.70 12.65
N LYS A 33 36.14 -48.67 13.62
CA LYS A 33 36.29 -47.92 14.87
C LYS A 33 37.46 -48.48 15.69
N ALA A 34 37.50 -49.79 15.91
CA ALA A 34 38.60 -50.46 16.61
C ALA A 34 39.95 -50.24 15.91
N TRP A 35 39.97 -50.26 14.57
CA TRP A 35 41.18 -49.98 13.81
C TRP A 35 41.65 -48.53 13.95
N ASN A 36 40.71 -47.56 13.91
CA ASN A 36 41.02 -46.15 14.12
C ASN A 36 41.51 -45.86 15.54
N GLU A 37 40.94 -46.53 16.55
CA GLU A 37 41.37 -46.43 17.95
C GLU A 37 42.77 -47.02 18.16
N ALA A 38 43.09 -48.14 17.49
CA ALA A 38 44.42 -48.73 17.51
C ALA A 38 45.46 -47.94 16.69
N HIS A 39 45.02 -47.09 15.75
CA HIS A 39 45.90 -46.30 14.87
C HIS A 39 45.48 -44.82 14.83
N PRO A 40 45.55 -44.10 15.96
CA PRO A 40 44.99 -42.76 16.08
C PRO A 40 45.68 -41.73 15.16
N ASP A 41 47.00 -41.86 14.96
CA ASP A 41 47.78 -40.93 14.13
C ASP A 41 47.83 -41.31 12.64
N TYR A 42 47.37 -42.51 12.26
CA TYR A 42 47.52 -43.01 10.88
C TYR A 42 46.93 -42.06 9.84
N TYR A 43 45.71 -41.54 10.06
CA TYR A 43 45.10 -40.65 9.08
C TYR A 43 45.78 -39.28 9.02
N ARG A 44 46.41 -38.84 10.11
CA ARG A 44 47.21 -37.60 10.14
C ARG A 44 48.45 -37.80 9.27
N ASP A 45 49.22 -38.85 9.55
CA ASP A 45 50.45 -39.16 8.81
C ASP A 45 50.17 -39.52 7.35
N TYR A 46 49.05 -40.20 7.07
CA TYR A 46 48.62 -40.49 5.71
C TYR A 46 48.26 -39.21 4.96
N ARG A 47 47.55 -38.26 5.60
CA ARG A 47 47.22 -36.96 4.99
C ARG A 47 48.45 -36.10 4.79
N GLU A 48 49.43 -36.15 5.68
CA GLU A 48 50.69 -35.42 5.55
C GLU A 48 51.54 -36.00 4.42
N ARG A 49 51.78 -37.32 4.41
CA ARG A 49 52.49 -38.03 3.34
C ARG A 49 51.82 -37.89 1.97
N ASN A 50 50.49 -37.82 1.93
CA ASN A 50 49.72 -37.71 0.67
C ASN A 50 49.19 -36.29 0.42
N ARG A 51 49.62 -35.28 1.17
CA ARG A 51 49.05 -33.91 1.13
C ARG A 51 49.07 -33.33 -0.28
N GLU A 52 50.19 -33.49 -0.96
CA GLU A 52 50.41 -32.95 -2.30
C GLU A 52 49.63 -33.73 -3.35
N SER A 53 49.57 -35.07 -3.24
CA SER A 53 48.76 -35.92 -4.12
C SER A 53 47.26 -35.61 -3.99
N ILE A 54 46.76 -35.42 -2.77
CA ILE A 54 45.36 -35.04 -2.51
C ILE A 54 45.07 -33.65 -3.10
N ARG A 55 45.98 -32.68 -2.92
CA ARG A 55 45.85 -31.34 -3.48
C ARG A 55 45.90 -31.35 -5.01
N ALA A 56 46.80 -32.12 -5.61
CA ALA A 56 46.92 -32.27 -7.06
C ALA A 56 45.64 -32.89 -7.65
N LYS A 57 45.13 -33.98 -7.07
CA LYS A 57 43.84 -34.58 -7.45
C LYS A 57 42.67 -33.62 -7.23
N GLY A 58 42.71 -32.78 -6.20
CA GLY A 58 41.73 -31.72 -5.96
C GLY A 58 41.73 -30.66 -7.06
N ARG A 59 42.92 -30.14 -7.42
CA ARG A 59 43.10 -29.17 -8.51
C ARG A 59 42.63 -29.74 -9.85
N GLU A 60 42.96 -30.99 -10.13
CA GLU A 60 42.56 -31.65 -11.37
C GLU A 60 41.04 -31.86 -11.47
N ARG A 61 40.39 -32.32 -10.39
CA ARG A 61 38.92 -32.41 -10.33
C ARG A 61 38.24 -31.06 -10.54
N GLU A 62 38.79 -29.99 -9.95
CA GLU A 62 38.24 -28.63 -10.11
C GLU A 62 38.45 -28.10 -11.54
N ARG A 63 39.60 -28.40 -12.19
CA ARG A 63 39.82 -28.09 -13.61
C ARG A 63 38.78 -28.79 -14.49
N GLN A 64 38.58 -30.10 -14.30
CA GLN A 64 37.59 -30.87 -15.05
C GLN A 64 36.17 -30.34 -14.83
N ARG A 65 35.83 -29.99 -13.58
CA ARG A 65 34.55 -29.36 -13.25
C ARG A 65 34.35 -28.03 -14.00
N ARG A 66 35.38 -27.18 -14.04
CA ARG A 66 35.33 -25.90 -14.77
C ARG A 66 35.15 -26.10 -16.27
N VAL A 67 35.85 -27.06 -16.86
CA VAL A 67 35.69 -27.41 -18.28
C VAL A 67 34.27 -27.89 -18.57
N ARG A 68 33.73 -28.79 -17.73
CA ARG A 68 32.33 -29.26 -17.86
C ARG A 68 31.33 -28.12 -17.73
N MET A 69 31.47 -27.27 -16.71
CA MET A 69 30.60 -26.10 -16.51
C MET A 69 30.67 -25.13 -17.69
N LYS A 70 31.86 -24.90 -18.25
CA LYS A 70 32.02 -24.05 -19.44
C LYS A 70 31.32 -24.66 -20.66
N ALA A 71 31.54 -25.95 -20.92
CA ALA A 71 30.86 -26.64 -22.01
C ALA A 71 29.33 -26.64 -21.84
N GLU A 72 28.83 -26.87 -20.63
CA GLU A 72 27.39 -26.78 -20.34
C GLU A 72 26.84 -25.36 -20.53
N ALA A 73 27.59 -24.33 -20.13
CA ALA A 73 27.20 -22.95 -20.35
C ALA A 73 27.14 -22.60 -21.84
N GLU A 74 28.13 -23.03 -22.63
CA GLU A 74 28.15 -22.88 -24.09
C GLU A 74 26.95 -23.57 -24.74
N GLN A 75 26.63 -24.80 -24.33
CA GLN A 75 25.44 -25.52 -24.82
C GLN A 75 24.13 -24.80 -24.48
N ARG A 76 24.03 -24.22 -23.28
CA ARG A 76 22.86 -23.41 -22.89
C ARG A 76 22.71 -22.16 -23.73
N LEU A 77 23.81 -21.48 -24.05
CA LEU A 77 23.81 -20.30 -24.91
C LEU A 77 23.36 -20.66 -26.33
N LEU A 78 23.94 -21.72 -26.92
CA LEU A 78 23.54 -22.22 -28.24
C LEU A 78 22.04 -22.57 -28.30
N LYS A 79 21.53 -23.26 -27.27
CA LYS A 79 20.10 -23.58 -27.18
C LYS A 79 19.24 -22.31 -27.08
N MET A 80 19.68 -21.34 -26.28
CA MET A 80 18.98 -20.06 -26.14
C MET A 80 18.93 -19.28 -27.47
N GLU A 81 20.02 -19.29 -28.23
CA GLU A 81 20.11 -18.67 -29.55
C GLU A 81 19.19 -19.37 -30.55
N GLN A 82 19.22 -20.69 -30.63
CA GLN A 82 18.30 -21.48 -31.47
C GLN A 82 16.83 -21.22 -31.10
N ASP A 83 16.52 -21.15 -29.79
CA ASP A 83 15.18 -20.80 -29.31
C ASP A 83 14.80 -19.35 -29.65
N ALA A 84 15.75 -18.42 -29.64
CA ALA A 84 15.53 -17.03 -30.05
C ALA A 84 15.29 -16.93 -31.57
N GLU A 85 16.05 -17.65 -32.39
CA GLU A 85 15.86 -17.70 -33.84
C GLU A 85 14.52 -18.33 -34.21
N ARG A 86 14.16 -19.46 -33.61
CA ARG A 86 12.85 -20.08 -33.83
C ARG A 86 11.72 -19.10 -33.52
N ARG A 87 11.81 -18.42 -32.37
CA ARG A 87 10.84 -17.38 -32.00
C ARG A 87 10.80 -16.22 -32.99
N ARG A 88 11.94 -15.77 -33.52
CA ARG A 88 11.98 -14.73 -34.57
C ARG A 88 11.26 -15.17 -35.83
N ARG A 89 11.53 -16.38 -36.33
CA ARG A 89 10.86 -16.96 -37.50
C ARG A 89 9.35 -17.10 -37.25
N ASP A 90 8.94 -17.52 -36.06
CA ASP A 90 7.52 -17.62 -35.69
C ASP A 90 6.83 -16.26 -35.67
N ILE A 91 7.49 -15.23 -35.13
CA ILE A 91 6.98 -13.86 -35.12
C ILE A 91 6.85 -13.33 -36.55
N GLU A 92 7.82 -13.59 -37.43
CA GLU A 92 7.78 -13.18 -38.83
C GLU A 92 6.65 -13.87 -39.59
N ARG A 93 6.51 -15.19 -39.46
CA ARG A 93 5.38 -15.94 -40.04
C ARG A 93 4.03 -15.42 -39.55
N ALA A 94 3.91 -15.15 -38.24
CA ALA A 94 2.69 -14.57 -37.68
C ALA A 94 2.40 -13.15 -38.20
N ARG A 95 3.44 -12.33 -38.41
CA ARG A 95 3.33 -11.00 -39.01
C ARG A 95 2.88 -11.07 -40.47
N GLU A 96 3.47 -11.97 -41.26
CA GLU A 96 3.06 -12.18 -42.65
C GLU A 96 1.64 -12.69 -42.77
N TRP A 97 1.26 -13.68 -41.94
CA TRP A 97 -0.11 -14.17 -41.88
C TRP A 97 -1.08 -13.03 -41.52
N ALA A 98 -0.74 -12.18 -40.55
CA ALA A 98 -1.54 -11.03 -40.15
C ALA A 98 -1.67 -9.97 -41.26
N ARG A 99 -0.65 -9.77 -42.10
CA ARG A 99 -0.71 -8.88 -43.27
C ARG A 99 -1.61 -9.45 -44.36
N ARG A 100 -1.53 -10.76 -44.62
CA ARG A 100 -2.36 -11.45 -45.61
C ARG A 100 -3.82 -11.65 -45.15
N ASN A 101 -4.08 -11.64 -43.84
CA ASN A 101 -5.41 -11.90 -43.26
C ASN A 101 -5.84 -10.78 -42.28
N PRO A 102 -5.98 -9.52 -42.73
CA PRO A 102 -6.33 -8.41 -41.84
C PRO A 102 -7.71 -8.58 -41.21
N ASP A 103 -8.68 -9.11 -41.95
CA ASP A 103 -10.07 -9.24 -41.48
C ASP A 103 -10.21 -10.34 -40.43
N LYS A 104 -9.55 -11.49 -40.61
CA LYS A 104 -9.52 -12.57 -39.60
C LYS A 104 -8.89 -12.08 -38.30
N LYS A 105 -7.83 -11.26 -38.38
CA LYS A 105 -7.20 -10.65 -37.19
C LYS A 105 -8.12 -9.65 -36.50
N ARG A 106 -8.85 -8.81 -37.25
CA ARG A 106 -9.85 -7.88 -36.69
C ARG A 106 -10.97 -8.65 -36.01
N ALA A 107 -11.54 -9.67 -36.66
CA ALA A 107 -12.60 -10.50 -36.10
C ALA A 107 -12.15 -11.23 -34.82
N GLN A 108 -10.94 -11.80 -34.81
CA GLN A 108 -10.37 -12.42 -33.61
C GLN A 108 -10.20 -11.41 -32.48
N ARG A 109 -9.72 -10.19 -32.79
CA ARG A 109 -9.58 -9.12 -31.80
C ARG A 109 -10.95 -8.67 -31.25
N GLN A 110 -11.96 -8.53 -32.10
CA GLN A 110 -13.32 -8.17 -31.69
C GLN A 110 -13.88 -9.23 -30.73
N ARG A 111 -13.83 -10.52 -31.10
CA ARG A 111 -14.24 -11.63 -30.23
C ARG A 111 -13.50 -11.63 -28.89
N TYR A 112 -12.18 -11.36 -28.91
CA TYR A 112 -11.41 -11.25 -27.68
C TYR A 112 -11.90 -10.09 -26.80
N VAL A 113 -12.15 -8.91 -27.38
CA VAL A 113 -12.63 -7.73 -26.65
C VAL A 113 -14.03 -7.94 -26.09
N GLU A 114 -14.93 -8.57 -26.85
CA GLU A 114 -16.28 -8.91 -26.42
C GLU A 114 -16.25 -9.88 -25.24
N ASN A 115 -15.51 -10.98 -25.37
CA ASN A 115 -15.41 -12.00 -24.32
C ASN A 115 -14.64 -11.53 -23.07
N ASN A 116 -13.81 -10.49 -23.19
CA ASN A 116 -12.97 -9.99 -22.10
C ASN A 116 -13.27 -8.52 -21.75
N ARG A 117 -14.48 -8.04 -22.04
CA ARG A 117 -14.83 -6.61 -21.88
C ARG A 117 -14.56 -6.08 -20.48
N ASP A 118 -14.96 -6.84 -19.46
CA ASP A 118 -14.78 -6.45 -18.06
C ASP A 118 -13.32 -6.51 -17.64
N ARG A 119 -12.58 -7.53 -18.08
CA ARG A 119 -11.13 -7.64 -17.83
C ARG A 119 -10.36 -6.48 -18.46
N ILE A 120 -10.69 -6.11 -19.69
CA ILE A 120 -10.06 -4.98 -20.40
C ILE A 120 -10.40 -3.68 -19.69
N ARG A 121 -11.67 -3.47 -19.30
CA ARG A 121 -12.08 -2.29 -18.53
C ARG A 121 -11.36 -2.22 -17.19
N ALA A 122 -11.26 -3.31 -16.45
CA ALA A 122 -10.54 -3.38 -15.18
C ALA A 122 -9.05 -3.06 -15.36
N MET A 123 -8.40 -3.60 -16.40
CA MET A 123 -7.02 -3.30 -16.73
C MET A 123 -6.82 -1.82 -17.10
N GLN A 124 -7.72 -1.25 -17.91
CA GLN A 124 -7.68 0.16 -18.28
C GLN A 124 -7.88 1.08 -17.08
N LEU A 125 -8.81 0.74 -16.19
CA LEU A 125 -9.04 1.46 -14.94
C LEU A 125 -7.81 1.36 -14.03
N ALA A 126 -7.24 0.17 -13.84
CA ALA A 126 -6.03 -0.02 -13.05
C ALA A 126 -4.86 0.79 -13.61
N TYR A 127 -4.69 0.81 -14.93
CA TYR A 127 -3.69 1.64 -15.59
C TYR A 127 -3.96 3.14 -15.35
N TYR A 128 -5.21 3.59 -15.51
CA TYR A 128 -5.59 4.97 -15.27
C TYR A 128 -5.32 5.39 -13.82
N TYR A 129 -5.70 4.57 -12.83
CA TYR A 129 -5.48 4.90 -11.43
C TYR A 129 -3.99 4.93 -11.05
N ARG A 130 -3.19 3.98 -11.56
CA ARG A 130 -1.73 3.98 -11.35
C ARG A 130 -1.04 5.19 -12.00
N ASN A 131 -1.55 5.66 -13.13
CA ASN A 131 -0.94 6.75 -13.91
C ASN A 131 -1.75 8.05 -13.87
N ARG A 132 -2.67 8.19 -12.90
CA ARG A 132 -3.67 9.26 -12.89
C ARG A 132 -3.03 10.64 -12.92
N GLU A 133 -2.02 10.83 -12.08
CA GLU A 133 -1.32 12.10 -11.95
C GLU A 133 -0.55 12.46 -13.22
N GLN A 134 0.14 11.49 -13.83
CA GLN A 134 0.86 11.70 -15.08
C GLN A 134 -0.09 12.05 -16.24
N ILE A 135 -1.24 11.36 -16.32
CA ILE A 135 -2.26 11.65 -17.32
C ILE A 135 -2.83 13.06 -17.12
N LEU A 136 -3.15 13.43 -15.87
CA LEU A 136 -3.66 14.76 -15.55
C LEU A 136 -2.62 15.85 -15.82
N GLN A 137 -1.35 15.59 -15.51
CA GLN A 137 -0.25 16.52 -15.73
C GLN A 137 -0.01 16.75 -17.23
N LYS A 138 0.13 15.69 -18.03
CA LYS A 138 0.20 15.80 -19.50
C LYS A 138 -1.02 16.51 -20.09
N THR A 139 -2.20 16.27 -19.51
CA THR A 139 -3.41 16.98 -19.91
C THR A 139 -3.31 18.46 -19.58
N ARG A 140 -2.85 18.85 -18.38
CA ARG A 140 -2.64 20.25 -17.98
C ARG A 140 -1.60 20.93 -18.85
N GLU A 141 -0.47 20.29 -19.11
CA GLU A 141 0.60 20.80 -19.98
C GLU A 141 0.08 21.05 -21.39
N ARG A 142 -0.61 20.07 -22.00
CA ARG A 142 -1.28 20.28 -23.29
C ARG A 142 -2.29 21.42 -23.23
N ARG A 143 -2.94 21.60 -22.07
CA ARG A 143 -3.91 22.68 -21.91
C ARG A 143 -3.27 24.06 -21.80
N LEU A 144 -2.09 24.16 -21.20
CA LEU A 144 -1.34 25.40 -21.02
C LEU A 144 -0.53 25.77 -22.26
N ALA A 145 -0.04 24.77 -23.01
CA ALA A 145 0.76 24.97 -24.22
C ALA A 145 0.02 25.80 -25.28
N ASP A 146 -1.24 25.44 -25.59
CA ASP A 146 -2.06 26.18 -26.57
C ASP A 146 -3.49 26.45 -26.07
N PRO A 147 -3.70 27.51 -25.27
CA PRO A 147 -5.02 27.89 -24.83
C PRO A 147 -5.93 28.36 -25.98
N GLN A 148 -5.35 29.05 -26.97
CA GLN A 148 -6.07 29.58 -28.13
C GLN A 148 -6.63 28.46 -29.02
N LYS A 149 -5.82 27.45 -29.34
CA LYS A 149 -6.23 26.29 -30.13
C LYS A 149 -7.41 25.55 -29.50
N ARG A 150 -7.48 25.46 -28.16
CA ARG A 150 -8.66 24.89 -27.48
C ARG A 150 -9.89 25.78 -27.64
N ARG A 151 -9.75 27.09 -27.43
CA ARG A 151 -10.86 28.03 -27.58
C ARG A 151 -11.41 27.99 -29.01
N GLU A 152 -10.54 27.91 -30.01
CA GLU A 152 -10.93 27.77 -31.41
C GLU A 152 -11.65 26.45 -31.69
N GLN A 153 -11.13 25.32 -31.20
CA GLN A 153 -11.83 24.04 -31.33
C GLN A 153 -13.21 24.08 -30.67
N GLN A 154 -13.31 24.70 -29.48
CA GLN A 154 -14.59 24.87 -28.80
C GLN A 154 -15.53 25.77 -29.59
N ARG A 155 -15.05 26.88 -30.15
CA ARG A 155 -15.84 27.76 -31.03
C ARG A 155 -16.32 27.00 -32.28
N ARG A 156 -15.44 26.28 -32.96
CA ARG A 156 -15.78 25.46 -34.14
C ARG A 156 -16.83 24.41 -33.80
N TRP A 157 -16.68 23.73 -32.66
CA TRP A 157 -17.66 22.75 -32.21
C TRP A 157 -19.03 23.38 -31.92
N GLN A 158 -19.07 24.53 -31.23
CA GLN A 158 -20.31 25.25 -30.95
C GLN A 158 -21.00 25.74 -32.22
N GLN A 159 -20.23 26.27 -33.18
CA GLN A 159 -20.73 26.72 -34.48
C GLN A 159 -21.25 25.55 -35.33
N ALA A 160 -20.57 24.41 -35.31
CA ALA A 160 -21.00 23.20 -36.03
C ALA A 160 -22.16 22.45 -35.35
N ASN A 161 -22.40 22.68 -34.04
CA ASN A 161 -23.41 21.96 -33.26
C ASN A 161 -24.30 22.92 -32.43
N PRO A 162 -24.97 23.91 -33.05
CA PRO A 162 -25.77 24.90 -32.32
C PRO A 162 -26.94 24.25 -31.56
N GLU A 163 -27.56 23.21 -32.14
CA GLU A 163 -28.66 22.49 -31.49
C GLU A 163 -28.22 21.74 -30.24
N LYS A 164 -27.04 21.11 -30.23
CA LYS A 164 -26.50 20.48 -29.01
C LYS A 164 -26.19 21.50 -27.93
N VAL A 165 -25.75 22.70 -28.30
CA VAL A 165 -25.55 23.79 -27.33
C VAL A 165 -26.88 24.20 -26.70
N ARG A 166 -27.92 24.39 -27.51
CA ARG A 166 -29.27 24.73 -27.04
C ARG A 166 -29.88 23.62 -26.17
N GLU A 167 -29.74 22.36 -26.58
CA GLU A 167 -30.17 21.19 -25.82
C GLU A 167 -29.46 21.10 -24.46
N ASN A 168 -28.13 21.27 -24.43
CA ASN A 168 -27.40 21.30 -23.16
C ASN A 168 -27.87 22.45 -22.25
N GLN A 169 -28.17 23.62 -22.81
CA GLN A 169 -28.74 24.74 -22.04
C GLN A 169 -30.14 24.43 -21.52
N ARG A 170 -30.99 23.78 -22.33
CA ARG A 170 -32.31 23.29 -21.90
C ARG A 170 -32.18 22.29 -20.77
N ASN A 171 -31.32 21.28 -20.92
CA ASN A 171 -31.06 20.25 -19.90
C ASN A 171 -30.51 20.84 -18.60
N TYR A 172 -29.63 21.84 -18.69
CA TYR A 172 -29.09 22.52 -17.51
C TYR A 172 -30.16 23.32 -16.75
N ARG A 173 -31.11 23.95 -17.47
CA ARG A 173 -32.20 24.74 -16.89
C ARG A 173 -33.38 23.89 -16.43
N SER A 174 -33.67 22.78 -17.12
CA SER A 174 -34.76 21.87 -16.79
C SER A 174 -34.45 21.03 -15.56
N ASN A 175 -33.17 20.83 -15.23
CA ASN A 175 -32.79 20.15 -14.00
C ASN A 175 -33.11 21.05 -12.77
N PRO A 176 -34.10 20.66 -11.93
CA PRO A 176 -34.52 21.47 -10.79
C PRO A 176 -33.45 21.53 -9.71
N GLU A 177 -32.63 20.48 -9.55
CA GLU A 177 -31.59 20.41 -8.52
C GLU A 177 -30.45 21.40 -8.81
N THR A 178 -30.02 21.52 -10.08
CA THR A 178 -29.01 22.51 -10.48
C THR A 178 -29.55 23.93 -10.34
N ALA A 179 -30.80 24.17 -10.72
CA ALA A 179 -31.45 25.46 -10.55
C ALA A 179 -31.60 25.85 -9.08
N GLU A 180 -31.97 24.91 -8.22
CA GLU A 180 -32.09 25.13 -6.78
C GLU A 180 -30.72 25.40 -6.14
N LYS A 181 -29.69 24.62 -6.48
CA LYS A 181 -28.31 24.87 -6.02
C LYS A 181 -27.83 26.26 -6.42
N ALA A 182 -28.08 26.69 -7.65
CA ALA A 182 -27.75 28.04 -8.11
C ALA A 182 -28.48 29.12 -7.31
N ARG A 183 -29.78 28.94 -7.05
CA ARG A 183 -30.58 29.85 -6.20
C ARG A 183 -30.09 29.87 -4.75
N ALA A 184 -29.79 28.71 -4.18
CA ALA A 184 -29.28 28.57 -2.82
C ALA A 184 -27.92 29.28 -2.67
N TYR A 185 -27.01 29.06 -3.61
CA TYR A 185 -25.73 29.77 -3.67
C TYR A 185 -25.92 31.29 -3.74
N ASN A 186 -26.84 31.78 -4.58
CA ASN A 186 -27.14 33.21 -4.69
C ASN A 186 -27.71 33.77 -3.36
N ARG A 187 -28.65 33.05 -2.72
CA ARG A 187 -29.20 33.41 -1.41
C ARG A 187 -28.11 33.49 -0.34
N GLU A 188 -27.20 32.52 -0.30
CA GLU A 188 -26.06 32.53 0.62
C GLU A 188 -25.08 33.67 0.35
N TRP A 189 -24.78 33.93 -0.92
CA TRP A 189 -23.93 35.06 -1.32
C TRP A 189 -24.54 36.38 -0.85
N LYS A 190 -25.83 36.62 -1.11
CA LYS A 190 -26.55 37.82 -0.62
C LYS A 190 -26.56 37.90 0.90
N ARG A 191 -26.77 36.78 1.61
CA ARG A 191 -26.70 36.73 3.07
C ARG A 191 -25.31 37.08 3.61
N ARG A 192 -24.26 36.57 2.98
CA ARG A 192 -22.86 36.90 3.32
C ARG A 192 -22.59 38.38 3.09
N GLU A 193 -23.04 38.91 1.96
CA GLU A 193 -22.84 40.31 1.59
C GLU A 193 -23.56 41.27 2.54
N ARG A 194 -24.80 40.95 2.95
CA ARG A 194 -25.51 41.71 3.97
C ARG A 194 -24.80 41.69 5.33
N ARG A 195 -24.30 40.53 5.77
CA ARG A 195 -23.51 40.44 7.01
C ARG A 195 -22.23 41.26 6.95
N ARG A 196 -21.54 41.26 5.79
CA ARG A 196 -20.36 42.11 5.55
C ARG A 196 -20.72 43.59 5.71
N GLN A 197 -21.80 44.02 5.06
CA GLN A 197 -22.28 45.41 5.14
C GLN A 197 -22.65 45.81 6.56
N LEU A 198 -23.41 44.98 7.27
CA LEU A 198 -23.80 45.23 8.67
C LEU A 198 -22.60 45.29 9.62
N ALA A 199 -21.55 44.51 9.36
CA ALA A 199 -20.30 44.56 10.11
C ALA A 199 -19.39 45.74 9.73
N GLY A 200 -19.82 46.65 8.84
CA GLY A 200 -19.02 47.79 8.38
C GLY A 200 -17.78 47.42 7.57
N LEU A 201 -17.65 46.15 7.15
CA LEU A 201 -16.47 45.68 6.42
C LEU A 201 -16.52 46.23 4.99
N PRO A 202 -15.38 46.65 4.39
CA PRO A 202 -15.34 47.17 3.03
C PRO A 202 -15.71 46.10 1.98
N PRO A 203 -16.21 46.49 0.79
CA PRO A 203 -16.57 45.53 -0.25
C PRO A 203 -15.35 44.72 -0.66
N ARG A 204 -15.58 43.43 -0.93
CA ARG A 204 -14.51 42.55 -1.39
C ARG A 204 -14.05 43.03 -2.77
N ARG A 205 -12.92 43.73 -2.81
CA ARG A 205 -12.24 44.05 -4.06
C ARG A 205 -11.66 42.75 -4.62
N LEU A 206 -12.26 42.25 -5.69
CA LEU A 206 -11.68 41.14 -6.45
C LEU A 206 -10.50 41.70 -7.25
N HIS A 207 -9.33 41.76 -6.63
CA HIS A 207 -8.10 42.01 -7.36
C HIS A 207 -7.85 40.81 -8.27
N LEU A 208 -8.07 41.01 -9.56
CA LEU A 208 -7.74 40.04 -10.61
C LEU A 208 -6.22 40.04 -10.78
N VAL A 209 -5.53 39.31 -9.91
CA VAL A 209 -4.09 39.10 -9.99
C VAL A 209 -3.83 38.10 -11.11
N SER A 210 -3.02 38.51 -12.08
CA SER A 210 -2.63 37.65 -13.19
C SER A 210 -1.89 36.40 -12.67
N GLU A 211 -1.81 35.34 -13.49
CA GLU A 211 -1.10 34.12 -13.05
C GLU A 211 0.40 34.37 -12.88
N SER A 212 1.00 35.21 -13.72
CA SER A 212 2.40 35.63 -13.59
C SER A 212 2.64 36.43 -12.31
N GLU A 213 1.75 37.35 -11.97
CA GLU A 213 1.84 38.13 -10.74
C GLU A 213 1.62 37.26 -9.50
N ARG A 214 0.73 36.26 -9.56
CA ARG A 214 0.60 35.25 -8.49
C ARG A 214 1.87 34.43 -8.32
N ALA A 215 2.51 34.02 -9.42
CA ALA A 215 3.78 33.30 -9.37
C ALA A 215 4.90 34.17 -8.78
N ALA A 216 4.97 35.44 -9.16
CA ALA A 216 5.93 36.41 -8.61
C ALA A 216 5.70 36.65 -7.11
N ASN A 217 4.44 36.85 -6.69
CA ASN A 217 4.08 37.02 -5.28
C ASN A 217 4.40 35.75 -4.47
N LEU A 218 4.15 34.57 -5.04
CA LEU A 218 4.50 33.31 -4.39
C LEU A 218 6.03 33.19 -4.24
N ALA A 219 6.79 33.47 -5.29
CA ALA A 219 8.25 33.45 -5.27
C ALA A 219 8.81 34.45 -4.23
N ALA A 220 8.30 35.68 -4.21
CA ALA A 220 8.68 36.71 -3.25
C ALA A 220 8.31 36.30 -1.81
N ALA A 221 7.14 35.68 -1.61
CA ALA A 221 6.75 35.15 -0.31
C ALA A 221 7.67 34.01 0.11
N THR A 222 7.96 33.05 -0.78
CA THR A 222 8.89 31.96 -0.50
C THR A 222 10.25 32.52 -0.09
N ASP A 223 10.83 33.44 -0.87
CA ASP A 223 12.11 34.08 -0.55
C ASP A 223 12.06 34.81 0.81
N PHE A 224 10.99 35.56 1.08
CA PHE A 224 10.80 36.25 2.35
C PHE A 224 10.75 35.31 3.57
N PHE A 225 10.13 34.15 3.44
CA PHE A 225 9.97 33.17 4.53
C PHE A 225 11.16 32.21 4.65
N THR A 226 11.87 31.92 3.58
CA THR A 226 13.03 31.00 3.60
C THR A 226 14.35 31.72 3.83
N ARG A 227 14.45 33.04 3.57
CA ARG A 227 15.68 33.79 3.79
C ARG A 227 16.10 33.76 5.26
N ARG A 228 17.38 33.49 5.49
CA ARG A 228 17.98 33.54 6.83
C ARG A 228 18.22 34.99 7.23
N ARG A 229 17.39 35.51 8.15
CA ARG A 229 17.53 36.89 8.65
C ARG A 229 18.78 37.05 9.51
N ARG A 230 19.51 38.16 9.30
CA ARG A 230 20.68 38.53 10.11
C ARG A 230 20.24 38.89 11.53
N VAL A 231 21.16 38.80 12.50
CA VAL A 231 20.86 39.08 13.92
C VAL A 231 20.36 40.51 14.13
N ALA A 232 20.91 41.49 13.42
CA ALA A 232 20.48 42.89 13.47
C ALA A 232 19.03 43.09 12.97
N GLU A 233 18.65 42.45 11.86
CA GLU A 233 17.27 42.49 11.35
C GLU A 233 16.29 41.83 12.32
N ARG A 234 16.68 40.71 12.92
CA ARG A 234 15.87 40.07 13.97
C ARG A 234 15.68 40.99 15.17
N ARG A 235 16.73 41.70 15.62
CA ARG A 235 16.62 42.67 16.72
C ARG A 235 15.63 43.79 16.40
N ARG A 236 15.74 44.40 15.21
CA ARG A 236 14.79 45.44 14.75
C ARG A 236 13.35 44.94 14.69
N LEU A 237 13.13 43.72 14.20
CA LEU A 237 11.80 43.13 14.16
C LEU A 237 11.26 42.85 15.56
N MET A 238 12.11 42.46 16.51
CA MET A 238 11.71 42.23 17.90
C MET A 238 11.45 43.55 18.65
N GLU A 239 12.15 44.62 18.29
CA GLU A 239 11.95 45.96 18.85
C GLU A 239 10.54 46.51 18.54
N HIS A 240 10.01 46.20 17.36
CA HIS A 240 8.64 46.55 16.97
C HIS A 240 7.61 45.45 17.25
N PHE A 241 8.03 44.30 17.78
CA PHE A 241 7.10 43.20 18.07
C PHE A 241 6.51 43.36 19.47
N GLU A 242 5.32 43.95 19.53
CA GLU A 242 4.50 43.88 20.73
C GLU A 242 3.94 42.48 20.88
N ARG A 243 4.36 41.77 21.93
CA ARG A 243 3.79 40.47 22.26
C ARG A 243 2.29 40.66 22.49
N THR A 244 1.48 39.86 21.82
CA THR A 244 0.02 39.90 22.00
C THR A 244 -0.30 39.82 23.50
N PRO A 245 -1.01 40.82 24.06
CA PRO A 245 -1.30 40.84 25.48
C PRO A 245 -1.98 39.54 25.92
N ARG A 246 -1.52 38.99 27.04
CA ARG A 246 -2.04 37.73 27.59
C ARG A 246 -3.57 37.73 27.78
N PRO A 247 -4.18 38.83 28.27
CA PRO A 247 -5.65 38.89 28.42
C PRO A 247 -6.40 38.72 27.10
N VAL A 248 -5.90 39.31 26.01
CA VAL A 248 -6.50 39.20 24.66
C VAL A 248 -6.39 37.77 24.13
N LEU A 249 -5.27 37.09 24.40
CA LEU A 249 -5.12 35.68 24.05
C LEU A 249 -6.08 34.80 24.85
N GLU A 250 -6.24 35.05 26.16
CA GLU A 250 -7.13 34.30 27.04
C GLU A 250 -8.61 34.53 26.70
N GLU A 251 -8.99 35.75 26.36
CA GLU A 251 -10.32 36.09 25.84
C GLU A 251 -10.57 35.39 24.50
N TRP A 252 -9.64 35.47 23.55
CA TRP A 252 -9.74 34.76 22.29
C TRP A 252 -9.84 33.23 22.48
N MET A 253 -9.06 32.67 23.41
CA MET A 253 -9.12 31.25 23.75
C MET A 253 -10.48 30.85 24.34
N ARG A 254 -11.07 31.73 25.17
CA ARG A 254 -12.41 31.53 25.75
C ARG A 254 -13.52 31.64 24.71
N GLU A 255 -13.44 32.56 23.77
CA GLU A 255 -14.51 32.82 22.79
C GLU A 255 -14.45 31.89 21.57
N SER A 256 -13.24 31.61 21.08
CA SER A 256 -13.03 30.83 19.86
C SER A 256 -13.24 29.32 20.08
N ALA A 257 -14.30 28.78 19.46
CA ALA A 257 -14.53 27.34 19.43
C ALA A 257 -13.34 26.56 18.82
N LEU A 258 -12.61 27.17 17.88
CA LEU A 258 -11.40 26.58 17.30
C LEU A 258 -10.27 26.51 18.33
N ALA A 259 -10.08 27.56 19.14
CA ALA A 259 -9.05 27.61 20.16
C ALA A 259 -9.32 26.58 21.26
N ARG A 260 -10.56 26.52 21.77
CA ARG A 260 -10.99 25.48 22.72
C ARG A 260 -10.74 24.07 22.17
N ARG A 261 -11.09 23.82 20.89
CA ARG A 261 -10.86 22.52 20.25
C ARG A 261 -9.38 22.16 20.12
N ARG A 262 -8.49 23.14 19.93
CA ARG A 262 -7.04 22.93 19.86
C ARG A 262 -6.42 22.59 21.21
N GLN A 263 -7.06 22.99 22.31
CA GLN A 263 -6.55 22.80 23.67
C GLN A 263 -6.87 21.41 24.25
N ILE A 264 -7.89 20.71 23.70
CA ILE A 264 -8.34 19.39 24.19
C ILE A 264 -7.22 18.34 24.21
N VAL A 265 -6.37 18.28 23.19
CA VAL A 265 -5.28 17.29 23.12
C VAL A 265 -4.15 17.63 24.10
N PRO A 266 -3.66 18.88 24.18
CA PRO A 266 -2.76 19.29 25.27
C PRO A 266 -3.29 18.97 26.67
N ASP A 267 -4.55 19.28 26.96
CA ASP A 267 -5.14 19.02 28.29
C ASP A 267 -5.22 17.51 28.56
N TYR A 268 -5.64 16.72 27.57
CA TYR A 268 -5.65 15.26 27.66
C TYR A 268 -4.25 14.67 27.91
N LEU A 269 -3.20 15.29 27.34
CA LEU A 269 -1.82 14.87 27.57
C LEU A 269 -1.30 15.27 28.97
N VAL A 270 -1.83 16.33 29.57
CA VAL A 270 -1.53 16.66 30.98
C VAL A 270 -2.12 15.60 31.91
N GLU A 271 -3.35 15.15 31.64
CA GLU A 271 -4.06 14.18 32.49
C GLU A 271 -3.65 12.73 32.25
N HIS A 272 -3.33 12.34 31.01
CA HIS A 272 -3.13 10.94 30.61
C HIS A 272 -1.78 10.67 29.94
N GLY A 273 -0.92 11.69 29.82
CA GLY A 273 0.35 11.59 29.10
C GLY A 273 1.30 10.54 29.67
N ASP A 274 1.40 10.43 31.00
CA ASP A 274 2.29 9.47 31.65
C ASP A 274 1.86 8.02 31.41
N ARG A 275 0.57 7.73 31.56
CA ARG A 275 0.01 6.40 31.25
C ARG A 275 0.24 6.03 29.79
N LEU A 276 0.02 6.97 28.87
CA LEU A 276 0.25 6.74 27.44
C LEU A 276 1.74 6.50 27.13
N ARG A 277 2.66 7.22 27.80
CA ARG A 277 4.10 7.01 27.64
C ARG A 277 4.50 5.60 28.06
N ASP A 278 3.96 5.10 29.17
CA ASP A 278 4.23 3.75 29.66
C ASP A 278 3.70 2.69 28.70
N GLU A 279 2.44 2.81 28.26
CA GLU A 279 1.83 1.92 27.26
C GLU A 279 2.63 1.89 25.95
N VAL A 280 3.01 3.06 25.42
CA VAL A 280 3.79 3.18 24.18
C VAL A 280 5.19 2.59 24.36
N THR A 281 5.80 2.75 25.54
CA THR A 281 7.12 2.19 25.83
C THR A 281 7.08 0.65 25.86
N LEU A 282 6.06 0.07 26.50
CA LEU A 282 5.84 -1.37 26.52
C LEU A 282 5.57 -1.92 25.12
N ASP A 283 4.73 -1.24 24.34
CA ASP A 283 4.44 -1.64 22.96
C ASP A 283 5.67 -1.52 22.05
N SER A 284 6.50 -0.50 22.26
CA SER A 284 7.76 -0.30 21.53
C SER A 284 8.74 -1.43 21.80
N ARG A 285 8.88 -1.86 23.07
CA ARG A 285 9.69 -3.03 23.46
C ARG A 285 9.14 -4.33 22.86
N ALA A 286 7.83 -4.55 22.91
CA ALA A 286 7.19 -5.71 22.29
C ALA A 286 7.33 -5.73 20.76
N ARG A 287 7.43 -4.56 20.13
CA ARG A 287 7.67 -4.40 18.69
C ARG A 287 9.13 -4.72 18.33
N GLN A 288 10.08 -4.28 19.14
CA GLN A 288 11.50 -4.66 19.01
C GLN A 288 11.73 -6.16 19.17
N ALA A 289 11.07 -6.80 20.14
CA ALA A 289 11.15 -8.25 20.34
C ALA A 289 10.65 -9.06 19.12
N ARG A 290 9.79 -8.46 18.28
CA ARG A 290 9.28 -9.04 17.02
C ARG A 290 10.10 -8.63 15.79
N GLY A 291 11.26 -8.00 15.96
CA GLY A 291 12.17 -7.61 14.89
C GLY A 291 11.76 -6.35 14.12
N ALA A 292 10.81 -5.56 14.64
CA ALA A 292 10.41 -4.29 14.03
C ALA A 292 11.06 -3.09 14.73
N ALA A 293 11.20 -1.97 14.02
CA ALA A 293 11.76 -0.74 14.57
C ALA A 293 10.90 -0.20 15.75
N PRO A 294 11.53 0.37 16.81
CA PRO A 294 10.82 0.97 17.93
C PRO A 294 9.99 2.18 17.52
N TYR A 295 8.98 2.50 18.32
CA TYR A 295 8.27 3.76 18.20
C TYR A 295 9.12 4.93 18.70
N ASP A 296 8.92 6.10 18.09
CA ASP A 296 9.21 7.38 18.72
C ASP A 296 8.12 7.66 19.77
N VAL A 297 8.50 7.60 21.05
CA VAL A 297 7.56 7.58 22.18
C VAL A 297 6.69 8.84 22.18
N GLU A 298 7.28 10.03 22.02
CA GLU A 298 6.54 11.29 22.10
C GLU A 298 5.58 11.50 20.92
N SER A 299 6.00 11.10 19.71
CA SER A 299 5.13 11.17 18.53
C SER A 299 3.96 10.20 18.63
N GLU A 300 4.18 8.97 19.10
CA GLU A 300 3.14 7.96 19.22
C GLU A 300 2.19 8.25 20.39
N VAL A 301 2.69 8.80 21.50
CA VAL A 301 1.85 9.30 22.61
C VAL A 301 0.90 10.40 22.13
N ARG A 302 1.41 11.40 21.40
CA ARG A 302 0.57 12.45 20.82
C ARG A 302 -0.46 11.89 19.86
N ARG A 303 -0.07 10.92 19.02
CA ARG A 303 -1.00 10.25 18.11
C ARG A 303 -2.12 9.53 18.86
N ARG A 304 -1.80 8.75 19.89
CA ARG A 304 -2.79 8.05 20.73
C ARG A 304 -3.71 9.02 21.46
N ALA A 305 -3.18 10.14 21.95
CA ALA A 305 -3.99 11.19 22.56
C ALA A 305 -4.98 11.82 21.56
N VAL A 306 -4.53 12.11 20.32
CA VAL A 306 -5.42 12.61 19.25
C VAL A 306 -6.52 11.60 18.94
N ASP A 307 -6.18 10.32 18.81
CA ASP A 307 -7.14 9.27 18.52
C ASP A 307 -8.14 9.05 19.66
N ALA A 308 -7.69 9.11 20.92
CA ALA A 308 -8.53 9.01 22.10
C ALA A 308 -9.51 10.20 22.20
N VAL A 309 -9.02 11.43 22.04
CA VAL A 309 -9.85 12.64 22.01
C VAL A 309 -10.85 12.59 20.87
N ARG A 310 -10.43 12.12 19.69
CA ARG A 310 -11.31 11.97 18.53
C ARG A 310 -12.44 10.99 18.81
N ARG A 311 -12.14 9.81 19.39
CA ARG A 311 -13.15 8.82 19.77
C ARG A 311 -14.14 9.38 20.79
N ALA A 312 -13.64 10.02 21.85
CA ALA A 312 -14.49 10.64 22.86
C ALA A 312 -15.43 11.71 22.26
N LEU A 313 -14.95 12.52 21.32
CA LEU A 313 -15.78 13.51 20.61
C LEU A 313 -16.80 12.86 19.66
N GLU A 314 -16.44 11.76 19.02
CA GLU A 314 -17.35 10.96 18.18
C GLU A 314 -18.44 10.29 19.04
N ASP A 315 -18.11 9.78 20.22
CA ASP A 315 -19.05 9.18 21.17
C ASP A 315 -20.03 10.22 21.72
N VAL A 316 -19.55 11.40 22.13
CA VAL A 316 -20.42 12.52 22.55
C VAL A 316 -21.34 12.97 21.42
N ARG A 317 -20.83 12.97 20.18
CA ARG A 317 -21.64 13.31 19.00
C ARG A 317 -22.72 12.26 18.74
N LEU A 318 -22.37 10.98 18.84
CA LEU A 318 -23.31 9.86 18.67
C LEU A 318 -24.39 9.89 19.75
N ALA A 319 -24.01 10.08 21.02
CA ALA A 319 -24.91 10.22 22.16
C ALA A 319 -25.88 11.42 22.01
N ARG A 320 -25.40 12.54 21.45
CA ARG A 320 -26.24 13.71 21.14
C ARG A 320 -27.15 13.52 19.91
N SER A 321 -26.80 12.59 19.01
CA SER A 321 -27.51 12.36 17.75
C SER A 321 -28.53 11.23 17.78
N GLY A 322 -28.59 10.43 18.85
CA GLY A 322 -29.50 9.29 18.89
C GLY A 322 -29.59 8.60 20.24
N GLY A 323 -30.58 9.01 21.04
CA GLY A 323 -31.31 8.06 21.87
C GLY A 323 -32.02 7.08 20.93
N THR A 324 -31.36 5.95 20.65
CA THR A 324 -31.90 4.62 20.31
C THR A 324 -30.71 3.82 19.79
N ILE A 325 -30.10 3.00 20.64
CA ILE A 325 -29.17 1.96 20.21
C ILE A 325 -29.60 0.64 20.84
N TRP A 326 -30.24 -0.16 19.99
CA TRP A 326 -30.08 -1.61 19.84
C TRP A 326 -29.13 -2.30 20.84
N ARG A 327 -29.67 -3.18 21.69
CA ARG A 327 -28.91 -4.14 22.49
C ARG A 327 -28.75 -5.46 21.71
N PRO A 328 -27.53 -5.91 21.39
CA PRO A 328 -27.30 -7.31 21.04
C PRO A 328 -26.96 -8.09 22.31
N GLY A 329 -27.64 -9.23 22.51
CA GLY A 329 -27.21 -10.24 23.48
C GLY A 329 -28.32 -10.76 24.38
N ALA A 330 -29.34 -11.43 23.83
CA ALA A 330 -30.10 -12.43 24.56
C ALA A 330 -29.64 -13.80 24.09
N VAL A 331 -28.85 -14.46 24.95
CA VAL A 331 -28.37 -15.83 24.80
C VAL A 331 -29.57 -16.76 24.86
N ALA A 332 -29.75 -17.57 23.81
CA ALA A 332 -30.72 -18.65 23.79
C ALA A 332 -30.26 -19.75 24.77
N GLN A 333 -30.97 -19.90 25.88
CA GLN A 333 -30.97 -21.13 26.67
C GLN A 333 -32.31 -21.82 26.47
N GLY A 334 -32.24 -23.08 26.06
CA GLY A 334 -33.39 -23.92 25.80
C GLY A 334 -34.15 -24.30 27.06
N GLN A 335 -35.47 -24.43 26.92
CA GLN A 335 -36.28 -25.33 27.74
C GLN A 335 -37.48 -25.82 26.92
N ALA A 336 -37.71 -27.12 27.03
CA ALA A 336 -38.64 -27.94 26.28
C ALA A 336 -40.13 -27.61 26.58
N PRO A 337 -41.09 -28.10 25.77
CA PRO A 337 -42.46 -27.62 25.75
C PRO A 337 -43.32 -28.25 26.86
N GLY A 338 -43.96 -27.39 27.66
CA GLY A 338 -45.01 -27.76 28.61
C GLY A 338 -46.39 -27.56 28.01
N ARG A 339 -47.14 -28.66 27.90
CA ARG A 339 -48.59 -28.74 27.67
C ARG A 339 -49.37 -27.85 28.67
N GLY A 340 -50.48 -27.29 28.22
CA GLY A 340 -51.62 -27.02 29.11
C GLY A 340 -52.52 -25.88 28.66
N VAL A 341 -53.57 -26.24 27.92
CA VAL A 341 -54.99 -26.01 28.27
C VAL A 341 -55.49 -24.62 27.87
N ALA A 342 -56.25 -24.65 26.78
CA ALA A 342 -57.18 -23.62 26.38
C ALA A 342 -58.43 -23.72 27.27
N ASP A 343 -58.86 -22.59 27.82
CA ASP A 343 -60.21 -22.34 28.31
C ASP A 343 -60.45 -20.83 28.22
N GLY A 344 -61.60 -20.42 27.66
CA GLY A 344 -62.06 -19.03 27.73
C GLY A 344 -62.54 -18.45 26.40
N ASP A 345 -63.60 -19.05 25.87
CA ASP A 345 -64.47 -18.56 24.79
C ASP A 345 -65.36 -17.39 25.30
N PRO A 346 -66.33 -16.84 24.54
CA PRO A 346 -66.19 -15.73 23.60
C PRO A 346 -67.11 -14.53 23.96
N SER A 347 -66.96 -13.38 23.30
CA SER A 347 -68.13 -12.54 23.00
C SER A 347 -67.89 -11.48 21.91
N VAL A 348 -68.69 -11.64 20.85
CA VAL A 348 -69.50 -10.63 20.17
C VAL A 348 -68.77 -9.48 19.45
N VAL A 349 -68.68 -9.64 18.13
CA VAL A 349 -68.62 -8.54 17.16
C VAL A 349 -69.94 -8.58 16.41
N ASP A 350 -70.77 -7.56 16.60
CA ASP A 350 -71.91 -7.25 15.75
C ASP A 350 -71.43 -6.37 14.59
N PHE A 351 -71.83 -6.72 13.38
CA PHE A 351 -71.60 -5.94 12.16
C PHE A 351 -72.86 -5.14 11.83
N GLY A 352 -72.69 -3.82 11.72
CA GLY A 352 -73.64 -2.87 11.15
C GLY A 352 -72.90 -1.61 10.71
#